data_AF-A0A1J4Y9G5-F1
#
_entry.id   AF-A0A1J4Y9G5-F1
#
_cell.length_a   1.000
_cell.length_b   1.000
_cell.length_c   1.000
_cell.angle_alpha   90.00
_cell.angle_beta   90.00
_cell.angle_gamma   90.00
#
_symmetry.space_group_name_H-M   'P 1'
#
loop_
_entity.id
_entity.type
_entity.pdbx_description
1 polymer ?
#
loop_
_entity_poly.entity_id
_entity_poly.type
_entity_poly.pdbx_seq_one_letter_code
_entity_poly.pdbx_strand_id
1 'polypeptide(L)'
;MPHHAGNFDRTNTANSKESGLVQLVCFKLSQEDFGVDIHRVQEINRRVTVTRIPQSAAFVEGVIDLRGKIVPVIDLRRRFGFPVITEQSKESRIVVVETSKMTVGMIVDEVTEVLRLPTDSIKPTPELAQSDVEHQYILGVTNFPVARDEATGKTERLLIVLDMDQVFSKEEAKTLRELSEDLKS
;
A
#
# COMPACT_ATOMS: atom_id res chain seq x y z
N MET A 1 -26.70 -5.63 29.09
CA MET A 1 -26.05 -5.16 27.86
C MET A 1 -24.58 -5.50 27.94
N PRO A 2 -24.07 -6.55 27.27
CA PRO A 2 -22.65 -6.88 27.31
C PRO A 2 -21.91 -6.09 26.21
N HIS A 3 -20.84 -5.40 26.61
CA HIS A 3 -19.87 -4.78 25.72
C HIS A 3 -19.09 -5.87 24.97
N HIS A 4 -19.09 -5.80 23.64
CA HIS A 4 -18.22 -6.59 22.77
C HIS A 4 -16.78 -6.07 22.91
N ALA A 5 -15.95 -6.80 23.66
CA ALA A 5 -14.51 -6.69 23.56
C ALA A 5 -14.07 -7.31 22.23
N GLY A 6 -13.40 -6.53 21.39
CA GLY A 6 -12.81 -7.02 20.14
C GLY A 6 -11.81 -8.15 20.41
N ASN A 7 -11.99 -9.25 19.70
CA ASN A 7 -11.25 -10.49 19.82
C ASN A 7 -9.79 -10.29 19.35
N PHE A 8 -8.90 -9.96 20.28
CA PHE A 8 -7.45 -10.05 20.08
C PHE A 8 -6.96 -11.39 20.62
N ASP A 9 -7.39 -12.51 20.03
CA ASP A 9 -6.67 -13.77 20.22
C ASP A 9 -7.08 -14.83 19.19
N ARG A 10 -6.14 -15.73 18.87
CA ARG A 10 -6.23 -16.92 17.99
C ARG A 10 -5.88 -16.68 16.51
N THR A 11 -4.58 -16.60 16.22
CA THR A 11 -3.76 -17.76 15.80
C THR A 11 -2.44 -17.25 15.23
N ASN A 12 -1.33 -17.42 15.96
CA ASN A 12 -0.08 -18.03 15.48
C ASN A 12 1.01 -17.95 16.58
N THR A 13 1.08 -18.96 17.45
CA THR A 13 2.19 -19.12 18.39
C THR A 13 3.28 -19.94 17.72
N ALA A 14 4.33 -19.28 17.24
CA ALA A 14 5.75 -19.69 17.28
C ALA A 14 6.56 -19.04 16.15
N ASN A 15 6.88 -17.75 16.29
CA ASN A 15 8.25 -17.28 16.11
C ASN A 15 8.43 -15.83 16.62
N SER A 16 9.43 -15.66 17.49
CA SER A 16 10.13 -14.42 17.86
C SER A 16 9.32 -13.20 18.33
N LYS A 17 9.29 -13.01 19.66
CA LYS A 17 9.36 -11.66 20.29
C LYS A 17 10.74 -11.01 20.02
N GLU A 18 11.13 -10.88 18.75
CA GLU A 18 12.33 -10.18 18.27
C GLU A 18 11.92 -9.53 16.95
N SER A 19 11.63 -8.25 16.82
CA SER A 19 11.95 -7.04 17.58
C SER A 19 10.66 -6.22 17.65
N GLY A 20 10.45 -5.39 18.67
CA GLY A 20 9.29 -4.47 18.73
C GLY A 20 9.35 -3.34 17.69
N LEU A 21 9.89 -3.65 16.50
CA LEU A 21 10.19 -2.74 15.41
C LEU A 21 9.53 -3.29 14.14
N VAL A 22 8.89 -2.42 13.39
CA VAL A 22 8.41 -2.65 12.03
C VAL A 22 9.33 -1.95 11.05
N GLN A 23 9.53 -2.55 9.88
CA GLN A 23 10.26 -1.94 8.78
C GLN A 23 9.29 -1.59 7.66
N LEU A 24 9.30 -0.35 7.22
CA LEU A 24 8.35 0.19 6.25
C LEU A 24 9.08 0.68 5.02
N VAL A 25 8.68 0.21 3.83
CA VAL A 25 9.02 0.86 2.57
C VAL A 25 8.12 2.09 2.44
N CYS A 26 8.74 3.26 2.42
CA CYS A 26 8.04 4.54 2.36
C CYS A 26 8.01 5.06 0.93
N PHE A 27 6.87 5.63 0.56
CA PHE A 27 6.64 6.17 -0.77
C PHE A 27 5.65 7.32 -0.72
N LYS A 28 5.67 8.15 -1.76
CA LYS A 28 4.75 9.28 -1.90
C LYS A 28 3.61 9.00 -2.85
N LEU A 29 2.47 9.59 -2.51
CA LEU A 29 1.37 9.84 -3.43
C LEU A 29 0.96 11.31 -3.24
N SER A 30 1.12 12.12 -4.28
CA SER A 30 0.99 13.57 -4.17
C SER A 30 1.93 14.15 -3.12
N GLN A 31 1.40 14.80 -2.08
CA GLN A 31 2.18 15.41 -1.00
C GLN A 31 2.23 14.55 0.26
N GLU A 32 1.54 13.40 0.26
CA GLU A 32 1.37 12.52 1.42
C GLU A 32 2.38 11.37 1.40
N ASP A 33 2.88 11.00 2.59
CA ASP A 33 3.77 9.86 2.77
C ASP A 33 3.00 8.63 3.24
N PHE A 34 3.26 7.51 2.55
CA PHE A 34 2.68 6.21 2.84
C PHE A 34 3.77 5.20 3.14
N GLY A 35 3.44 4.22 3.98
CA GLY A 35 4.32 3.11 4.34
C GLY A 35 3.63 1.77 4.18
N VAL A 36 4.35 0.80 3.64
CA VAL A 36 3.93 -0.62 3.63
C VAL A 36 5.00 -1.46 4.32
N ASP A 37 4.58 -2.49 5.06
CA ASP A 37 5.50 -3.45 5.67
C ASP A 37 6.44 -4.03 4.60
N ILE A 38 7.74 -3.93 4.85
CA ILE A 38 8.78 -4.40 3.94
C ILE A 38 8.62 -5.89 3.62
N HIS A 39 8.08 -6.70 4.54
CA HIS A 39 7.88 -8.13 4.31
C HIS A 39 6.78 -8.41 3.28
N ARG A 40 5.92 -7.43 2.98
CA ARG A 40 4.94 -7.51 1.90
C ARG A 40 5.53 -7.09 0.55
N VAL A 41 6.68 -6.41 0.54
CA VAL A 41 7.30 -5.90 -0.70
C VAL A 41 8.21 -6.97 -1.30
N GLN A 42 7.86 -7.41 -2.51
CA GLN A 42 8.63 -8.41 -3.26
C GLN A 42 9.75 -7.77 -4.07
N GLU A 43 9.44 -6.66 -4.77
CA GLU A 43 10.43 -5.89 -5.52
C GLU A 43 9.91 -4.48 -5.85
N ILE A 44 10.83 -3.56 -6.13
CA ILE A 44 10.54 -2.19 -6.54
C ILE A 44 11.15 -1.99 -7.92
N ASN A 45 10.28 -1.82 -8.91
CA ASN A 45 10.68 -1.67 -10.30
C ASN A 45 10.53 -0.23 -10.75
N ARG A 46 11.40 0.21 -11.67
CA ARG A 46 11.10 1.40 -12.48
C ARG A 46 9.82 1.13 -13.26
N ARG A 47 9.07 2.18 -13.57
CA ARG A 47 7.85 2.04 -14.36
C ARG A 47 8.18 1.38 -15.71
N VAL A 48 7.66 0.19 -15.92
CA VAL A 48 7.72 -0.53 -17.20
C VAL A 48 6.44 -0.29 -18.00
N THR A 49 6.45 -0.67 -19.27
CA THR A 49 5.24 -0.64 -20.09
C THR A 49 4.19 -1.57 -19.48
N VAL A 50 3.03 -1.00 -19.13
CA VAL A 50 1.87 -1.75 -18.64
C VAL A 50 0.97 -2.07 -19.81
N THR A 51 0.62 -3.34 -19.98
CA THR A 51 -0.38 -3.77 -20.97
C THR A 51 -1.76 -3.43 -20.44
N ARG A 52 -2.40 -2.42 -21.04
CA ARG A 52 -3.72 -1.94 -20.62
C ARG A 52 -4.79 -2.99 -20.88
N ILE A 53 -5.71 -3.15 -19.92
CA ILE A 53 -6.85 -4.04 -20.06
C ILE A 53 -8.14 -3.26 -20.27
N PRO A 54 -8.89 -3.50 -21.37
CA PRO A 54 -10.19 -2.89 -21.60
C PRO A 54 -11.21 -3.21 -20.49
N GLN A 55 -12.14 -2.29 -20.24
CA GLN A 55 -13.28 -2.47 -19.32
C GLN A 55 -12.89 -2.82 -17.87
N SER A 56 -11.65 -2.58 -17.48
CA SER A 56 -11.19 -2.74 -16.10
C SER A 56 -11.62 -1.54 -15.22
N ALA A 57 -11.61 -1.74 -13.91
CA ALA A 57 -11.91 -0.67 -12.96
C ALA A 57 -10.90 0.49 -13.12
N ALA A 58 -11.33 1.74 -12.88
CA ALA A 58 -10.54 2.93 -13.19
C ALA A 58 -9.14 2.97 -12.54
N PHE A 59 -9.00 2.36 -11.35
CA PHE A 59 -7.73 2.25 -10.63
C PHE A 59 -6.78 1.18 -11.19
N VAL A 60 -7.24 0.33 -12.11
CA VAL A 60 -6.42 -0.68 -12.77
C VAL A 60 -5.74 -0.02 -13.98
N GLU A 61 -4.41 -0.01 -13.97
CA GLU A 61 -3.66 0.47 -15.14
C GLU A 61 -3.49 -0.65 -16.17
N GLY A 62 -3.43 -1.91 -15.72
CA GLY A 62 -3.38 -3.08 -16.59
C GLY A 62 -2.62 -4.23 -15.95
N VAL A 63 -1.75 -4.88 -16.72
CA VAL A 63 -0.87 -5.96 -16.24
C VAL A 63 0.58 -5.77 -16.71
N ILE A 64 1.51 -6.43 -16.02
CA ILE A 64 2.91 -6.58 -16.44
C ILE A 64 3.30 -8.05 -16.41
N ASP A 65 4.25 -8.43 -17.26
CA ASP A 65 4.97 -9.69 -17.11
C ASP A 65 6.17 -9.47 -16.19
N LEU A 66 6.12 -10.11 -15.03
CA LEU A 66 7.19 -10.12 -14.06
C LEU A 66 7.80 -11.53 -13.98
N ARG A 67 8.87 -11.74 -14.74
CA ARG A 67 9.65 -12.99 -14.78
C ARG A 67 8.77 -14.21 -15.16
N GLY A 68 7.91 -14.06 -16.16
CA GLY A 68 6.98 -15.07 -16.63
C GLY A 68 5.68 -15.15 -15.82
N LYS A 69 5.47 -14.25 -14.86
CA LYS A 69 4.23 -14.15 -14.08
C LYS A 69 3.48 -12.88 -14.48
N ILE A 70 2.25 -13.03 -14.95
CA ILE A 70 1.35 -11.90 -15.15
C ILE A 70 0.94 -11.35 -13.77
N VAL A 71 1.26 -10.09 -13.53
CA VAL A 71 0.95 -9.35 -12.30
C VAL A 71 0.02 -8.19 -12.64
N PRO A 72 -1.16 -8.08 -12.00
CA PRO A 72 -2.02 -6.91 -12.16
C PRO A 72 -1.34 -5.67 -11.59
N VAL A 73 -1.47 -4.54 -12.30
CA VAL A 73 -0.90 -3.26 -11.91
C VAL A 73 -2.01 -2.23 -11.69
N ILE A 74 -1.99 -1.60 -10.52
CA ILE A 74 -2.93 -0.56 -10.12
C ILE A 74 -2.23 0.80 -9.96
N ASP A 75 -2.98 1.88 -10.16
CA ASP A 75 -2.58 3.24 -9.84
C ASP A 75 -3.13 3.63 -8.46
N LEU A 76 -2.25 3.77 -7.46
CA LEU A 76 -2.68 4.09 -6.10
C LEU A 76 -3.25 5.50 -5.97
N ARG A 77 -2.87 6.45 -6.84
CA ARG A 77 -3.52 7.77 -6.82
C ARG A 77 -4.97 7.64 -7.19
N ARG A 78 -5.28 6.90 -8.26
CA ARG A 78 -6.66 6.62 -8.65
C ARG A 78 -7.41 5.83 -7.57
N ARG A 79 -6.75 4.86 -6.94
CA ARG A 79 -7.36 4.06 -5.88
C ARG A 79 -7.74 4.90 -4.66
N PHE A 80 -6.89 5.84 -4.25
CA PHE A 80 -7.10 6.67 -3.06
C PHE A 80 -7.67 8.06 -3.37
N GLY A 81 -8.15 8.29 -4.60
CA GLY A 81 -8.81 9.54 -4.98
C GLY A 81 -7.88 10.76 -5.15
N PHE A 82 -6.57 10.56 -5.27
CA PHE A 82 -5.63 11.64 -5.54
C PHE A 82 -5.67 12.10 -7.01
N PRO A 83 -5.30 13.36 -7.30
CA PRO A 83 -5.13 13.83 -8.68
C PRO A 83 -4.15 12.96 -9.45
N VAL A 84 -4.59 12.51 -10.63
CA VAL A 84 -3.78 11.70 -11.54
C VAL A 84 -2.80 12.60 -12.29
N ILE A 85 -1.53 12.22 -12.35
CA ILE A 85 -0.55 12.88 -13.22
C ILE A 85 -0.58 12.20 -14.59
N THR A 86 -0.75 13.01 -15.63
CA THR A 86 -0.75 12.56 -17.03
C THR A 86 0.65 12.28 -17.55
N GLU A 87 1.65 12.98 -17.04
CA GLU A 87 3.06 12.80 -17.39
C GLU A 87 3.76 11.77 -16.50
N GLN A 88 4.55 10.90 -17.13
CA GLN A 88 5.33 9.91 -16.39
C GLN A 88 6.54 10.58 -15.74
N SER A 89 6.53 10.66 -14.40
CA SER A 89 7.71 11.07 -13.64
C SER A 89 8.79 9.98 -13.69
N LYS A 90 10.06 10.39 -13.83
CA LYS A 90 11.22 9.49 -13.70
C LYS A 90 11.34 8.88 -12.30
N GLU A 91 10.72 9.49 -11.29
CA GLU A 91 10.71 8.98 -9.92
C GLU A 91 9.62 7.93 -9.68
N SER A 92 8.65 7.81 -10.58
CA SER A 92 7.58 6.83 -10.44
C SER A 92 8.14 5.41 -10.43
N ARG A 93 7.61 4.59 -9.53
CA ARG A 93 7.98 3.18 -9.35
C ARG A 93 6.72 2.31 -9.39
N ILE A 94 6.91 1.05 -9.73
CA ILE A 94 5.94 -0.01 -9.48
C ILE A 94 6.47 -0.79 -8.27
N VAL A 95 5.80 -0.65 -7.13
CA VAL A 95 6.06 -1.44 -5.91
C VAL A 95 5.25 -2.72 -6.01
N VAL A 96 5.92 -3.85 -6.18
CA VAL A 96 5.26 -5.16 -6.26
C VAL A 96 5.10 -5.69 -4.84
N VAL A 97 3.85 -5.89 -4.43
CA VAL A 97 3.49 -6.33 -3.09
C VAL A 97 2.68 -7.61 -3.09
N GLU A 98 2.86 -8.40 -2.05
CA GLU A 98 2.06 -9.58 -1.75
C GLU A 98 1.00 -9.24 -0.72
N THR A 99 -0.26 -9.41 -1.12
CA THR A 99 -1.40 -9.40 -0.19
C THR A 99 -1.77 -10.84 0.14
N SER A 100 -2.57 -11.04 1.18
CA SER A 100 -3.20 -12.32 1.50
C SER A 100 -4.05 -12.90 0.36
N LYS A 101 -4.43 -12.07 -0.62
CA LYS A 101 -5.31 -12.44 -1.72
C LYS A 101 -4.55 -12.71 -3.02
N MET A 102 -3.48 -11.97 -3.29
CA MET A 102 -2.72 -12.01 -4.55
C MET A 102 -1.45 -11.15 -4.50
N THR A 103 -0.57 -11.33 -5.49
CA THR A 103 0.50 -10.36 -5.82
C THR A 103 -0.04 -9.25 -6.73
N VAL A 104 0.33 -8.00 -6.44
CA VAL A 104 -0.10 -6.82 -7.21
C VAL A 104 1.06 -5.83 -7.37
N GLY A 105 1.16 -5.20 -8.53
CA GLY A 105 2.03 -4.04 -8.74
C GLY A 105 1.28 -2.75 -8.43
N MET A 106 1.91 -1.86 -7.66
CA MET A 106 1.33 -0.57 -7.29
C MET A 106 2.16 0.56 -7.84
N ILE A 107 1.56 1.39 -8.70
CA ILE A 107 2.21 2.60 -9.17
C ILE A 107 2.17 3.65 -8.06
N VAL A 108 3.35 4.15 -7.72
CA VAL A 108 3.59 5.23 -6.75
C VAL A 108 4.40 6.35 -7.40
N ASP A 109 4.43 7.52 -6.77
CA ASP A 109 5.10 8.69 -7.32
C ASP A 109 6.62 8.63 -7.16
N GLU A 110 7.05 8.17 -5.99
CA GLU A 110 8.43 8.11 -5.54
C GLU A 110 8.51 7.11 -4.40
N VAL A 111 9.51 6.23 -4.40
CA VAL A 111 9.90 5.49 -3.20
C VAL A 111 11.02 6.27 -2.53
N THR A 112 10.86 6.62 -1.26
CA THR A 112 11.77 7.53 -0.57
C THR A 112 12.82 6.79 0.24
N GLU A 113 12.42 6.08 1.28
CA GLU A 113 13.32 5.39 2.20
C GLU A 113 12.71 4.13 2.82
N VAL A 114 13.54 3.39 3.57
CA VAL A 114 13.08 2.33 4.45
C VAL A 114 13.21 2.81 5.88
N LEU A 115 12.09 2.94 6.58
CA LEU A 115 12.06 3.32 8.00
C LEU A 115 12.01 2.08 8.88
N ARG A 116 12.66 2.16 10.05
CA ARG A 116 12.56 1.16 11.11
C ARG A 116 12.01 1.83 12.36
N LEU A 117 10.78 1.53 12.72
CA LEU A 117 10.03 2.23 13.76
C LEU A 117 9.55 1.26 14.83
N PRO A 118 9.44 1.68 16.11
CA PRO A 118 8.74 0.89 17.11
C PRO A 118 7.30 0.58 16.68
N THR A 119 6.87 -0.67 16.80
CA THR A 119 5.52 -1.07 16.40
C THR A 119 4.45 -0.30 17.17
N ASP A 120 4.73 0.04 18.43
CA ASP A 120 3.86 0.85 19.29
C ASP A 120 3.85 2.34 18.96
N SER A 121 4.74 2.82 18.07
CA SER A 121 4.70 4.20 17.56
C SER A 121 3.60 4.39 16.52
N ILE A 122 3.17 3.31 15.85
CA ILE A 122 2.04 3.34 14.92
C ILE A 122 0.75 3.43 15.74
N LYS A 123 0.07 4.56 15.64
CA LYS A 123 -1.20 4.80 16.33
C LYS A 123 -2.37 4.48 15.41
N PRO A 124 -3.46 3.88 15.90
CA PRO A 124 -4.66 3.71 15.11
C PRO A 124 -5.19 5.08 14.67
N THR A 125 -5.80 5.15 13.50
CA THR A 125 -6.52 6.35 13.06
C THR A 125 -7.74 6.60 13.95
N PRO A 126 -8.11 7.87 14.20
CA PRO A 126 -9.33 8.20 14.94
C PRO A 126 -10.56 7.51 14.33
N GLU A 127 -11.51 7.07 15.15
CA GLU A 127 -12.68 6.25 14.76
C GLU A 127 -13.50 6.84 13.59
N LEU A 128 -13.52 8.17 13.44
CA LEU A 128 -14.18 8.87 12.32
C LEU A 128 -13.59 8.50 10.95
N ALA A 129 -12.30 8.16 10.87
CA ALA A 129 -11.66 7.68 9.65
C ALA A 129 -11.84 6.16 9.45
N GLN A 130 -12.43 5.43 10.40
CA GLN A 130 -12.69 3.98 10.29
C GLN A 130 -14.14 3.67 9.88
N SER A 131 -15.07 4.61 10.07
CA SER A 131 -16.49 4.44 9.72
C SER A 131 -16.78 4.62 8.22
N ASP A 132 -15.90 5.28 7.49
CA ASP A 132 -16.00 5.38 6.03
C ASP A 132 -15.36 4.16 5.39
N VAL A 133 -16.14 3.45 4.56
CA VAL A 133 -15.68 2.29 3.77
C VAL A 133 -14.42 2.62 2.96
N GLU A 134 -14.23 3.91 2.64
CA GLU A 134 -13.13 4.47 1.86
C GLU A 134 -11.77 4.48 2.58
N HIS A 135 -11.67 4.13 3.87
CA HIS A 135 -10.42 4.24 4.64
C HIS A 135 -9.99 2.97 5.39
N GLN A 136 -10.66 1.84 5.11
CA GLN A 136 -10.35 0.54 5.74
C GLN A 136 -8.92 0.04 5.48
N TYR A 137 -8.24 0.60 4.49
CA TYR A 137 -6.85 0.28 4.14
C TYR A 137 -5.79 1.00 4.99
N ILE A 138 -6.17 1.83 5.96
CA ILE A 138 -5.22 2.50 6.84
C ILE A 138 -5.06 1.66 8.12
N LEU A 139 -3.86 1.09 8.30
CA LEU A 139 -3.49 0.37 9.52
C LEU A 139 -3.29 1.34 10.70
N GLY A 140 -2.74 2.52 10.41
CA GLY A 140 -2.48 3.55 11.40
C GLY A 140 -1.60 4.67 10.87
N VAL A 141 -1.15 5.53 11.77
CA VAL A 141 -0.32 6.68 11.47
C VAL A 141 0.82 6.81 12.47
N THR A 142 1.95 7.37 12.03
CA THR A 142 3.09 7.70 12.88
C THR A 142 3.78 8.94 12.32
N ASN A 143 4.43 9.73 13.18
CA ASN A 143 5.33 10.77 12.71
C ASN A 143 6.72 10.17 12.49
N PHE A 144 7.45 10.73 11.52
CA PHE A 144 8.87 10.43 11.32
C PHE A 144 9.65 11.71 11.05
N PRO A 145 10.93 11.77 11.47
CA PRO A 145 11.76 12.95 11.26
C PRO A 145 12.09 13.12 9.78
N VAL A 146 12.07 14.37 9.32
CA VAL A 146 12.46 14.76 7.97
C VAL A 146 13.38 15.97 8.02
N ALA A 147 14.10 16.21 6.92
CA ALA A 147 14.75 17.50 6.71
C ALA A 147 13.73 18.64 6.86
N ARG A 148 14.17 19.78 7.37
CA ARG A 148 13.28 20.92 7.62
C ARG A 148 12.55 21.27 6.33
N ASP A 149 11.24 21.09 6.33
CA ASP A 149 10.37 21.46 5.23
C ASP A 149 10.37 22.99 5.11
N GLU A 150 10.80 23.53 3.97
CA GLU A 150 10.97 24.98 3.80
C GLU A 150 9.63 25.72 3.79
N ALA A 151 8.56 25.07 3.34
CA ALA A 151 7.24 25.68 3.22
C ALA A 151 6.51 25.75 4.57
N THR A 152 6.64 24.71 5.40
CA THR A 152 5.91 24.57 6.68
C THR A 152 6.78 24.80 7.91
N GLY A 153 8.11 24.74 7.76
CA GLY A 153 9.08 24.82 8.85
C GLY A 153 9.13 23.59 9.75
N LYS A 154 8.37 22.53 9.43
CA LYS A 154 8.30 21.29 10.22
C LYS A 154 9.52 20.41 9.98
N THR A 155 9.88 19.65 10.99
CA THR A 155 10.98 18.67 10.97
C THR A 155 10.48 17.23 11.13
N GLU A 156 9.16 17.06 11.10
CA GLU A 156 8.51 15.76 11.12
C GLU A 156 7.35 15.79 10.13
N ARG A 157 7.08 14.64 9.53
CA ARG A 157 5.95 14.41 8.62
C ARG A 157 5.14 13.23 9.11
N LEU A 158 3.85 13.25 8.77
CA LEU A 158 2.93 12.16 9.04
C LEU A 158 3.16 11.06 8.01
N LEU A 159 3.30 9.83 8.47
CA LEU A 159 3.35 8.62 7.65
C LEU A 159 2.07 7.83 7.86
N ILE A 160 1.36 7.56 6.76
CA ILE A 160 0.16 6.70 6.76
C ILE A 160 0.59 5.27 6.48
N VAL A 161 0.39 4.37 7.44
CA VAL A 161 0.75 2.96 7.29
C VAL A 161 -0.44 2.20 6.71
N LEU A 162 -0.22 1.51 5.59
CA LEU A 162 -1.26 0.82 4.85
C LEU A 162 -1.43 -0.63 5.31
N ASP A 163 -2.69 -1.05 5.47
CA ASP A 163 -3.09 -2.45 5.49
C ASP A 163 -3.42 -2.89 4.06
N MET A 164 -2.46 -3.54 3.41
CA MET A 164 -2.59 -4.01 2.03
C MET A 164 -3.67 -5.08 1.84
N ASP A 165 -4.08 -5.77 2.90
CA ASP A 165 -5.12 -6.79 2.81
C ASP A 165 -6.53 -6.16 2.70
N GLN A 166 -6.66 -4.90 3.10
CA GLN A 166 -7.92 -4.13 3.04
C GLN A 166 -7.97 -3.15 1.85
N VAL A 167 -6.88 -3.00 1.07
CA VAL A 167 -6.86 -2.12 -0.11
C VAL A 167 -7.88 -2.55 -1.17
N PHE A 168 -8.21 -3.83 -1.26
CA PHE A 168 -9.18 -4.36 -2.21
C PHE A 168 -10.33 -5.07 -1.50
N SER A 169 -11.55 -4.84 -1.97
CA SER A 169 -12.69 -5.66 -1.60
C SER A 169 -12.46 -7.11 -2.03
N LYS A 170 -13.24 -8.05 -1.48
CA LYS A 170 -13.15 -9.46 -1.89
C LYS A 170 -13.46 -9.66 -3.38
N GLU A 171 -14.40 -8.88 -3.90
CA GLU A 171 -14.81 -8.91 -5.30
C GLU A 171 -13.72 -8.33 -6.21
N GLU A 172 -13.18 -7.17 -5.87
CA GLU A 172 -12.07 -6.55 -6.63
C GLU A 172 -10.85 -7.48 -6.69
N ALA A 173 -10.48 -8.09 -5.57
CA ALA A 173 -9.36 -9.03 -5.52
C ALA A 173 -9.64 -10.34 -6.28
N LYS A 174 -10.91 -10.72 -6.46
CA LYS A 174 -11.28 -11.85 -7.33
C LYS A 174 -11.09 -11.45 -8.79
N THR A 175 -11.65 -10.33 -9.22
CA THR A 175 -11.53 -9.81 -10.58
C THR A 175 -10.07 -9.63 -11.01
N LEU A 176 -9.22 -9.08 -10.14
CA LEU A 176 -7.80 -8.87 -10.45
C LEU A 176 -7.02 -10.18 -10.58
N ARG A 177 -7.42 -11.24 -9.88
CA ARG A 177 -6.82 -12.56 -10.02
C ARG A 177 -7.23 -13.21 -11.34
N GLU A 178 -8.52 -13.21 -11.65
CA GLU A 178 -9.05 -13.74 -12.91
C GLU A 178 -8.37 -13.06 -14.11
N LEU A 179 -8.19 -11.73 -14.04
CA LEU A 179 -7.44 -10.96 -15.04
C LEU A 179 -6.03 -11.51 -15.29
N SER A 180 -5.32 -11.90 -14.24
CA SER A 180 -3.97 -12.43 -14.34
C SER A 180 -3.91 -13.89 -14.81
N GLU A 181 -5.00 -14.64 -14.65
CA GLU A 181 -5.13 -16.04 -15.05
C GLU A 181 -5.51 -16.15 -16.53
N ASP A 182 -6.48 -15.35 -16.98
CA ASP A 182 -6.96 -15.33 -18.36
C ASP A 182 -5.87 -14.92 -19.38
N LEU A 183 -4.88 -14.13 -18.95
CA LEU A 183 -3.78 -13.70 -19.80
C LEU A 183 -2.59 -14.67 -19.81
N LYS A 184 -2.62 -15.72 -18.98
CA LYS A 184 -1.63 -16.81 -19.01
C LYS A 184 -1.99 -17.91 -20.00
N SER A 185 -3.26 -18.00 -20.41
CA SER A 185 -3.76 -19.00 -21.37
C SER A 185 -3.55 -18.57 -22.81
#